data_AF-A0A972BIX2-F1
#
_entry.id   AF-A0A972BIX2-F1
#
_cell.length_a   1.000
_cell.length_b   1.000
_cell.length_c   1.000
_cell.angle_alpha   90.00
_cell.angle_beta   90.00
_cell.angle_gamma   90.00
#
_symmetry.space_group_name_H-M   'P 1'
#
loop_
_entity.id
_entity.type
_entity.pdbx_description
1 polymer ?
#
loop_
_entity_poly.entity_id
_entity_poly.type
_entity_poly.pdbx_seq_one_letter_code
_entity_poly.pdbx_strand_id
1 'polypeptide(L)'
;MFRVLTNNPKAYKWWLDRAQSNVHIQWLEGNFHAVLIAARDLVHLGWRLLNHPLSSSIKPNQTPYKTLVLARGCELDHQSLAVIEAALATSLKLGDFPGSVPAILEDLQFIDLEMCKEIPLQ
;
A
#
# COMPACT_ATOMS: atom_id res chain seq x y z
N MET A 1 3.99 -6.63 -15.48
CA MET A 1 4.18 -7.34 -14.19
C MET A 1 3.80 -6.39 -13.08
N PHE A 2 3.08 -6.88 -12.07
CA PHE A 2 2.54 -6.10 -10.98
C PHE A 2 3.03 -6.62 -9.63
N ARG A 3 3.15 -5.72 -8.66
CA ARG A 3 3.41 -6.03 -7.26
C ARG A 3 2.32 -5.45 -6.40
N VAL A 4 1.80 -6.24 -5.47
CA VAL A 4 0.87 -5.80 -4.43
C VAL A 4 1.61 -5.91 -3.11
N LEU A 5 1.84 -4.77 -2.47
CA LEU A 5 2.47 -4.67 -1.15
C LEU A 5 1.38 -4.44 -0.11
N THR A 6 1.28 -5.30 0.90
CA THR A 6 0.24 -5.17 1.90
C THR A 6 0.62 -5.75 3.26
N ASN A 7 0.19 -5.09 4.32
CA ASN A 7 0.15 -5.63 5.69
C ASN A 7 -1.30 -5.88 6.16
N ASN A 8 -2.27 -5.78 5.25
CA ASN A 8 -3.68 -5.96 5.52
C ASN A 8 -4.08 -7.41 5.20
N PRO A 9 -4.46 -8.23 6.20
CA PRO A 9 -4.76 -9.65 5.96
C PRO A 9 -5.97 -9.85 5.04
N LYS A 10 -6.97 -8.94 5.09
CA LYS A 10 -8.15 -8.99 4.22
C LYS A 10 -7.77 -8.69 2.77
N ALA A 11 -6.92 -7.68 2.55
CA ALA A 11 -6.41 -7.37 1.21
C ALA A 11 -5.48 -8.45 0.67
N TYR A 12 -4.57 -8.96 1.50
CA TYR A 12 -3.66 -10.05 1.13
C TYR A 12 -4.42 -11.26 0.62
N LYS A 13 -5.44 -11.73 1.37
CA LYS A 13 -6.29 -12.85 0.95
C LYS A 13 -7.04 -12.54 -0.34
N TRP A 14 -7.67 -11.36 -0.43
CA TRP A 14 -8.44 -10.97 -1.61
C TRP A 14 -7.62 -11.01 -2.90
N TRP A 15 -6.38 -10.48 -2.84
CA TRP A 15 -5.46 -10.43 -3.97
C TRP A 15 -4.87 -11.79 -4.30
N LEU A 16 -4.54 -12.62 -3.29
CA LEU A 16 -4.07 -13.99 -3.53
C LEU A 16 -5.12 -14.83 -4.26
N ASP A 17 -6.38 -14.76 -3.84
CA ASP A 17 -7.48 -15.54 -4.43
C ASP A 17 -7.75 -15.17 -5.92
N ARG A 18 -7.27 -13.99 -6.35
CA ARG A 18 -7.51 -13.42 -7.70
C ARG A 18 -6.22 -13.18 -8.48
N ALA A 19 -5.08 -13.61 -7.94
CA ALA A 19 -3.78 -13.35 -8.52
C ALA A 19 -3.65 -14.05 -9.88
N GLN A 20 -3.29 -13.28 -10.89
CA GLN A 20 -2.83 -13.83 -12.17
C GLN A 20 -1.31 -14.03 -12.12
N SER A 21 -0.75 -14.79 -13.07
CA SER A 21 0.69 -15.11 -13.12
C SER A 21 1.60 -13.89 -13.21
N ASN A 22 1.08 -12.73 -13.64
CA ASN A 22 1.80 -11.47 -13.74
C ASN A 22 1.71 -10.60 -12.47
N VAL A 23 1.04 -11.06 -11.40
CA VAL A 23 0.86 -10.33 -10.12
C VAL A 23 1.60 -11.05 -9.00
N HIS A 24 2.51 -10.34 -8.34
CA HIS A 24 3.20 -10.85 -7.16
C HIS A 24 2.72 -10.13 -5.90
N ILE A 25 2.13 -10.87 -4.96
CA ILE A 25 1.62 -10.32 -3.70
C ILE A 25 2.69 -10.53 -2.64
N GLN A 26 3.10 -9.45 -1.98
CA GLN A 26 4.09 -9.44 -0.93
C GLN A 26 3.44 -8.99 0.38
N TRP A 27 3.42 -9.92 1.34
CA TRP A 27 3.10 -9.61 2.72
C TRP A 27 4.24 -8.80 3.34
N LEU A 28 3.89 -7.76 4.10
CA LEU A 28 4.84 -6.94 4.82
C LEU A 28 4.50 -6.98 6.31
N GLU A 29 5.45 -7.44 7.11
CA GLU A 29 5.39 -7.33 8.56
C GLU A 29 5.52 -5.85 8.97
N GLY A 30 4.72 -5.44 9.96
CA GLY A 30 4.76 -4.08 10.52
C GLY A 30 3.57 -3.20 10.17
N ASN A 31 3.79 -1.89 10.20
CA ASN A 31 2.76 -0.86 10.14
C ASN A 31 2.64 -0.22 8.74
N PHE A 32 1.78 0.80 8.62
CA PHE A 32 1.62 1.63 7.43
C PHE A 32 2.96 2.08 6.83
N HIS A 33 3.92 2.46 7.68
CA HIS A 33 5.23 2.98 7.26
C HIS A 33 6.09 1.91 6.56
N ALA A 34 6.06 0.66 7.03
CA ALA A 34 6.78 -0.44 6.40
C ALA A 34 6.35 -0.66 4.94
N VAL A 35 5.05 -0.52 4.66
CA VAL A 35 4.49 -0.60 3.30
C VAL A 35 5.02 0.53 2.42
N LEU A 36 5.13 1.76 2.96
CA LEU A 36 5.67 2.89 2.22
C LEU A 36 7.15 2.71 1.88
N ILE A 37 7.97 2.22 2.82
CA ILE A 37 9.40 1.96 2.59
C ILE A 37 9.57 0.94 1.46
N ALA A 38 8.89 -0.20 1.54
CA ALA A 38 8.98 -1.24 0.52
C ALA A 38 8.53 -0.73 -0.86
N ALA A 39 7.49 0.10 -0.91
CA ALA A 39 7.04 0.72 -2.15
C ALA A 39 8.08 1.69 -2.73
N ARG A 40 8.69 2.53 -1.89
CA ARG A 40 9.75 3.45 -2.29
C ARG A 40 10.95 2.70 -2.85
N ASP A 41 11.36 1.61 -2.22
CA ASP A 41 12.50 0.82 -2.68
C ASP A 41 12.21 0.22 -4.07
N LEU A 42 10.98 -0.24 -4.32
CA LEU A 42 10.57 -0.64 -5.66
C LEU A 42 10.53 0.52 -6.66
N VAL A 43 10.09 1.71 -6.25
CA VAL A 43 10.09 2.89 -7.13
C VAL A 43 11.51 3.21 -7.60
N HIS A 44 12.50 3.15 -6.71
CA HIS A 44 13.92 3.31 -7.08
C HIS A 44 14.41 2.23 -8.06
N LEU A 45 13.79 1.05 -8.06
CA LEU A 45 14.05 -0.04 -9.02
C LEU A 45 13.24 0.08 -10.32
N GLY A 46 12.61 1.24 -10.57
CA GLY A 46 11.84 1.53 -11.78
C GLY A 46 10.39 1.05 -11.75
N TRP A 47 9.81 0.81 -10.57
CA TRP A 47 8.37 0.53 -10.45
C TRP A 47 7.56 1.82 -10.33
N ARG A 48 6.32 1.78 -10.83
CA ARG A 48 5.36 2.90 -10.81
C ARG A 48 4.21 2.60 -9.85
N LEU A 49 3.84 3.55 -9.00
CA LEU A 49 2.63 3.45 -8.16
C LEU A 49 1.37 3.51 -9.03
N LEU A 50 0.42 2.60 -8.81
CA LEU A 50 -0.90 2.63 -9.45
C LEU A 50 -1.98 3.27 -8.56
N ASN A 51 -1.70 3.43 -7.27
CA ASN A 51 -2.57 4.12 -6.33
C ASN A 51 -1.79 5.06 -5.43
N HIS A 52 -2.45 6.15 -5.02
CA HIS A 52 -1.86 7.11 -4.09
C HIS A 52 -1.76 6.49 -2.68
N PRO A 53 -0.62 6.58 -1.98
CA PRO A 53 -0.49 6.02 -0.63
C PRO A 53 -1.49 6.61 0.36
N LEU A 54 -1.78 7.90 0.23
CA LEU A 54 -2.76 8.64 1.03
C LEU A 54 -4.13 8.74 0.31
N SER A 55 -4.54 7.72 -0.44
CA SER A 55 -5.79 7.76 -1.24
C SER A 55 -7.08 7.74 -0.41
N SER A 56 -7.03 7.37 0.87
CA SER A 56 -8.17 7.40 1.78
C SER A 56 -8.18 8.69 2.59
N SER A 57 -9.35 9.08 3.10
CA SER A 57 -9.48 10.16 4.10
C SER A 57 -8.90 9.77 5.48
N ILE A 58 -8.36 8.56 5.61
CA ILE A 58 -7.79 8.02 6.85
C ILE A 58 -6.29 8.29 6.86
N LYS A 59 -5.83 8.99 7.89
CA LYS A 59 -4.42 9.34 8.02
C LYS A 59 -3.57 8.14 8.46
N PRO A 60 -2.25 8.15 8.19
CA PRO A 60 -1.32 7.10 8.64
C PRO A 60 -1.40 6.75 10.14
N ASN A 61 -1.67 7.72 11.01
CA ASN A 61 -1.82 7.49 12.45
C ASN A 61 -3.24 7.04 12.87
N GLN A 62 -4.15 6.84 11.91
CA GLN A 62 -5.53 6.41 12.13
C GLN A 62 -5.81 5.01 11.56
N THR A 63 -4.84 4.40 10.88
CA THR A 63 -4.92 3.01 10.42
C THR A 63 -3.55 2.34 10.47
N PRO A 64 -3.48 1.07 10.91
CA PRO A 64 -2.25 0.31 10.77
C PRO A 64 -2.08 -0.25 9.35
N TYR A 65 -3.15 -0.26 8.53
CA TYR A 65 -3.21 -1.00 7.27
C TYR A 65 -2.97 -0.12 6.05
N LYS A 66 -2.18 -0.64 5.12
CA LYS A 66 -2.02 -0.07 3.78
C LYS A 66 -1.79 -1.15 2.73
N THR A 67 -2.42 -0.97 1.58
CA THR A 67 -2.13 -1.73 0.36
C THR A 67 -1.71 -0.81 -0.79
N LEU A 68 -0.55 -1.10 -1.39
CA LEU A 68 -0.02 -0.39 -2.56
C LEU A 68 0.17 -1.35 -3.73
N VAL A 69 -0.29 -0.92 -4.91
CA VAL A 69 -0.14 -1.67 -6.16
C VAL A 69 0.85 -0.94 -7.04
N LEU A 70 1.81 -1.67 -7.58
CA LEU A 70 2.85 -1.14 -8.44
C LEU A 70 2.92 -1.91 -9.76
N ALA A 71 3.18 -1.18 -10.85
CA ALA A 71 3.50 -1.75 -12.15
C ALA A 71 5.00 -1.64 -12.43
N ARG A 72 5.57 -2.66 -13.07
CA ARG A 72 6.96 -2.62 -13.52
C ARG A 72 7.10 -1.58 -14.65
N GLY A 73 7.98 -0.61 -14.47
CA GLY A 73 8.43 0.33 -15.51
C GLY A 73 9.86 0.03 -15.97
N CYS A 74 10.35 0.88 -16.88
CA CYS A 74 11.70 0.80 -17.46
C CYS A 74 12.70 1.76 -16.80
N GLU A 75 12.21 2.85 -16.21
CA GLU A 75 13.02 3.92 -15.62
C GLU A 75 12.36 4.45 -14.34
N LEU A 76 13.06 5.33 -13.64
CA LEU A 76 12.56 5.94 -12.41
C LEU A 76 11.33 6.81 -12.70
N ASP A 77 10.19 6.46 -12.09
CA ASP A 77 8.98 7.27 -12.15
C ASP A 77 9.04 8.39 -11.10
N HIS A 78 9.48 9.58 -11.52
CA HIS A 78 9.66 10.73 -10.62
C HIS A 78 8.37 11.16 -9.91
N GLN A 79 7.21 10.95 -10.54
CA GLN A 79 5.92 11.24 -9.92
C GLN A 79 5.64 10.29 -8.75
N SER A 80 5.84 9.00 -8.95
CA SER A 80 5.72 7.97 -7.91
C SER A 80 6.71 8.23 -6.78
N LEU A 81 7.94 8.64 -7.11
CA LEU A 81 8.95 9.01 -6.12
C LEU A 81 8.49 10.21 -5.27
N ALA A 82 8.06 11.30 -5.91
CA ALA A 82 7.58 12.47 -5.18
C ALA A 82 6.38 12.14 -4.28
N VAL A 83 5.44 11.32 -4.77
CA VAL A 83 4.25 10.88 -4.03
C VAL A 83 4.61 10.00 -2.84
N ILE A 84 5.51 9.03 -3.00
CA ILE A 84 5.88 8.13 -1.91
C ILE A 84 6.70 8.84 -0.82
N GLU A 85 7.59 9.76 -1.21
CA GLU A 85 8.38 10.57 -0.26
C GLU A 85 7.50 11.52 0.54
N ALA A 86 6.52 12.16 -0.11
CA ALA A 86 5.54 13.00 0.60
C ALA A 86 4.68 12.20 1.60
N ALA A 87 4.30 10.97 1.23
CA ALA A 87 3.57 10.07 2.12
C ALA A 87 4.43 9.60 3.29
N LEU A 88 5.70 9.28 3.07
CA LEU A 88 6.67 8.92 4.12
C LEU A 88 6.86 10.06 5.11
N ALA A 89 7.09 11.28 4.63
CA ALA A 89 7.25 12.47 5.47
C ALA A 89 5.98 12.73 6.30
N THR A 90 4.80 12.55 5.71
CA THR A 90 3.51 12.69 6.40
C THR A 90 3.32 11.62 7.47
N SER A 91 3.64 10.36 7.15
CA SER A 91 3.59 9.24 8.09
C SER A 91 4.50 9.47 9.29
N LEU A 92 5.75 9.92 9.05
CA LEU A 92 6.70 10.23 10.13
C LEU A 92 6.21 11.38 11.02
N LYS A 93 5.64 12.43 10.43
CA LYS A 93 5.12 13.59 11.17
C LYS A 93 3.94 13.25 12.07
N LEU A 94 3.07 12.35 11.64
CA LEU A 94 1.85 11.99 12.37
C LEU A 94 2.10 10.91 13.43
N GLY A 95 3.17 10.12 13.29
CA GLY A 95 3.50 9.03 14.18
C GLY A 95 2.68 7.76 13.92
N ASP A 96 2.84 6.81 14.82
CA ASP A 96 2.22 5.49 14.71
C ASP A 96 0.74 5.48 15.10
N PHE A 97 0.03 4.51 14.54
CA PHE A 97 -1.33 4.20 14.94
C PHE A 97 -1.33 3.67 16.40
N PRO A 98 -2.11 4.27 17.32
CA PRO A 98 -2.06 3.93 18.76
C PRO A 98 -2.75 2.61 19.11
N GLY A 99 -3.34 1.91 18.13
CA GLY A 99 -4.17 0.72 18.37
C GLY A 99 -5.66 1.04 18.40
N SER A 100 -6.48 0.00 18.23
CA SER A 100 -7.93 0.08 18.35
C SER A 100 -8.53 -1.30 18.66
N VAL A 101 -9.84 -1.36 18.88
CA VAL A 101 -10.57 -2.61 19.13
C VAL A 101 -10.72 -3.44 17.84
N PRO A 102 -10.87 -4.78 17.94
CA PRO A 102 -10.94 -5.65 16.77
C PRO A 102 -12.00 -5.28 15.72
N ALA A 103 -13.19 -4.83 16.14
CA ALA A 103 -14.25 -4.41 15.22
C ALA A 103 -13.81 -3.22 14.35
N ILE A 104 -13.15 -2.22 14.94
CA ILE A 104 -12.64 -1.07 14.19
C ILE A 104 -11.48 -1.50 13.27
N LEU A 105 -10.61 -2.41 13.73
CA LEU A 105 -9.53 -2.92 12.88
C LEU A 105 -10.08 -3.66 11.66
N GLU A 106 -11.17 -4.42 11.81
CA GLU A 106 -11.82 -5.08 10.67
C GLU A 106 -12.39 -4.07 9.66
N ASP A 107 -13.00 -2.99 10.13
CA ASP A 107 -13.49 -1.91 9.26
C ASP A 107 -12.33 -1.23 8.52
N LEU A 108 -11.22 -0.94 9.21
CA LEU A 108 -10.03 -0.36 8.60
C LEU A 108 -9.42 -1.29 7.53
N GLN A 109 -9.41 -2.61 7.76
CA GLN A 109 -8.99 -3.58 6.74
C GLN A 109 -9.91 -3.54 5.52
N PHE A 110 -11.22 -3.45 5.73
CA PHE A 110 -12.19 -3.36 4.65
C PHE A 110 -11.98 -2.08 3.83
N ILE A 111 -11.86 -0.93 4.49
CA ILE A 111 -11.64 0.36 3.81
C ILE A 111 -10.38 0.32 2.95
N ASP A 112 -9.24 -0.16 3.47
CA ASP A 112 -8.01 -0.23 2.68
C ASP A 112 -8.13 -1.18 1.46
N LEU A 113 -8.85 -2.30 1.61
CA LEU A 113 -9.16 -3.19 0.47
C LEU A 113 -10.01 -2.49 -0.58
N GLU A 114 -11.09 -1.80 -0.19
CA GLU A 114 -11.97 -1.10 -1.12
C GLU A 114 -11.20 -0.05 -1.96
N MET A 115 -10.17 0.58 -1.39
CA MET A 115 -9.34 1.56 -2.09
C MET A 115 -8.43 0.96 -3.18
N CYS A 116 -8.24 -0.36 -3.21
CA CYS A 116 -7.30 -0.99 -4.14
C CYS A 116 -7.88 -2.13 -4.98
N LYS A 117 -8.97 -2.77 -4.57
CA LYS A 117 -9.49 -4.00 -5.20
C LYS A 117 -9.87 -3.83 -6.69
N GLU A 118 -10.18 -2.61 -7.14
CA GLU A 118 -10.61 -2.34 -8.52
C GLU A 118 -9.51 -1.72 -9.39
N ILE A 119 -8.27 -1.63 -8.89
CA ILE A 119 -7.14 -1.08 -9.66
C ILE A 119 -6.94 -1.95 -10.92
N PRO A 120 -7.04 -1.38 -12.14
CA PRO A 120 -6.86 -2.13 -13.36
C PRO A 120 -5.42 -2.63 -13.50
N LEU A 121 -5.26 -3.94 -13.74
CA LEU A 121 -3.99 -4.59 -14.00
C LEU A 121 -3.87 -4.92 -15.50
N GLN A 122 -3.74 -3.88 -16.32
CA GLN A 122 -3.59 -3.97 -17.78
C GLN A 122 -2.12 -3.84 -18.18
#